data_AF-A0A1V5LPA8-F1
#
_entry.id   AF-A0A1V5LPA8-F1
#
_cell.length_a   1.000
_cell.length_b   1.000
_cell.length_c   1.000
_cell.angle_alpha   90.00
_cell.angle_beta   90.00
_cell.angle_gamma   90.00
#
_symmetry.space_group_name_H-M   'P 1'
#
loop_
_entity.id
_entity.type
_entity.pdbx_description
1 polymer ?
#
loop_
_entity_poly.entity_id
_entity_poly.type
_entity_poly.pdbx_seq_one_letter_code
_entity_poly.pdbx_strand_id
1 'polypeptide(L)'
;MDELLPRCGEYPVDYGKTDPDPIKLEPREAMPLMTWHRQIMFVKDVDPKGPNYFVVRDSFGGKPSKPTDDTFWFLATGMTREGDIFHFDGQLPVDMDVFVNSPAGAQPETGKFGHVQQPYGRMTGDDLKYYPNKVRREDQLFLRLKQPAGGGYCVVLYPRLKDVDPPAAYTSLGEHAVKVVTPLSTDYLLLNAFPASAKADGVEITGIAVAVRKYEDGTIHVTNSEGDMTVAVAGKTITGSGAFSVTITGGKVETKTFGEGAKVEVK
;
A
#
# COMPACT_ATOMS: atom_id res chain seq x y z
N MET A 1 32.90 36.34 -12.19
CA MET A 1 33.75 36.95 -11.17
C MET A 1 33.49 38.44 -11.24
N ASP A 2 32.90 39.14 -10.27
CA ASP A 2 32.49 38.81 -8.92
C ASP A 2 31.36 39.79 -8.55
N GLU A 3 30.11 39.33 -8.44
CA GLU A 3 29.15 40.02 -7.58
C GLU A 3 29.25 39.37 -6.21
N LEU A 4 30.02 40.04 -5.36
CA LEU A 4 30.33 39.65 -4.00
C LEU A 4 29.02 39.48 -3.22
N LEU A 5 28.78 38.25 -2.73
CA LEU A 5 27.91 38.05 -1.59
C LEU A 5 28.39 38.98 -0.44
N PRO A 6 27.47 39.61 0.31
CA PRO A 6 27.85 40.50 1.40
C PRO A 6 28.71 39.76 2.42
N ARG A 7 29.64 40.49 3.04
CA ARG A 7 30.59 39.93 4.01
C ARG A 7 29.81 39.30 5.16
N CYS A 8 30.19 38.08 5.53
CA CYS A 8 29.63 37.37 6.66
C CYS A 8 29.72 38.25 7.92
N GLY A 9 28.57 38.71 8.43
CA GLY A 9 28.48 39.59 9.61
C GLY A 9 27.74 40.92 9.37
N GLU A 10 27.48 41.31 8.13
CA GLU A 10 26.57 42.43 7.85
C GLU A 10 25.13 41.91 7.81
N TYR A 11 24.41 42.13 8.90
CA TYR A 11 22.97 41.95 8.88
C TYR A 11 22.35 42.94 7.87
N PRO A 12 21.35 42.52 7.07
CA PRO A 12 20.67 43.43 6.17
C PRO A 12 20.09 44.62 6.95
N VAL A 13 19.95 45.76 6.28
CA VAL A 13 19.61 47.07 6.88
C VAL A 13 18.23 47.11 7.58
N ASP A 14 17.47 46.02 7.48
CA ASP A 14 16.16 45.76 8.04
C ASP A 14 16.17 44.77 9.21
N TYR A 15 17.34 44.22 9.58
CA TYR A 15 17.46 43.31 10.71
C TYR A 15 17.15 44.04 12.02
N GLY A 16 16.07 43.63 12.70
CA GLY A 16 15.56 44.29 13.90
C GLY A 16 14.44 45.30 13.66
N LYS A 17 14.03 45.55 12.41
CA LYS A 17 12.71 46.16 12.16
C LYS A 17 11.64 45.13 12.46
N THR A 18 10.66 45.51 13.28
CA THR A 18 9.42 44.71 13.41
C THR A 18 8.83 44.56 12.02
N ASP A 19 8.76 43.32 11.54
CA ASP A 19 8.12 42.96 10.28
C ASP A 19 6.76 43.69 10.24
N PRO A 20 6.48 44.55 9.25
CA PRO A 20 5.22 45.26 9.18
C PRO A 20 4.08 44.24 9.07
N ASP A 21 3.35 44.11 10.17
CA ASP A 21 2.29 43.13 10.44
C ASP A 21 2.76 41.65 10.54
N PRO A 22 2.60 40.97 11.70
CA PRO A 22 2.72 39.52 11.74
C PRO A 22 1.69 38.97 10.75
N ILE A 23 2.15 38.22 9.74
CA ILE A 23 1.35 37.52 8.71
C ILE A 23 -0.14 37.59 9.04
N LYS A 24 -0.89 38.50 8.41
CA LYS A 24 -2.36 38.50 8.48
C LYS A 24 -2.82 37.19 7.88
N LEU A 25 -2.88 36.16 8.71
CA LEU A 25 -3.43 34.88 8.35
C LEU A 25 -4.90 35.15 8.10
N GLU A 26 -5.29 35.09 6.83
CA GLU A 26 -6.70 35.06 6.46
C GLU A 26 -7.44 34.06 7.36
N PRO A 27 -8.67 34.37 7.81
CA PRO A 27 -9.45 33.46 8.63
C PRO A 27 -9.47 32.08 7.97
N ARG A 28 -8.85 31.10 8.62
CA ARG A 28 -8.84 29.74 8.07
C ARG A 28 -10.27 29.23 8.06
N GLU A 29 -10.72 28.80 6.88
CA GLU A 29 -11.99 28.09 6.75
C GLU A 29 -11.95 26.89 7.71
N ALA A 30 -12.90 26.85 8.65
CA ALA A 30 -12.99 25.75 9.60
C ALA A 30 -13.36 24.47 8.83
N MET A 31 -12.45 23.49 8.80
CA MET A 31 -12.75 22.21 8.20
C MET A 31 -13.63 21.39 9.15
N PRO A 32 -14.76 20.85 8.68
CA PRO A 32 -15.56 19.93 9.48
C PRO A 32 -14.74 18.69 9.87
N LEU A 33 -15.10 18.09 11.01
CA LEU A 33 -14.42 16.89 11.50
C LEU A 33 -14.58 15.74 10.49
N MET A 34 -13.45 15.19 10.08
CA MET A 34 -13.36 13.96 9.29
C MET A 34 -12.51 12.93 10.04
N THR A 35 -12.72 11.67 9.71
CA THR A 35 -11.89 10.58 10.22
C THR A 35 -11.22 9.90 9.05
N TRP A 36 -9.91 9.71 9.13
CA TRP A 36 -9.14 8.94 8.16
C TRP A 36 -8.74 7.61 8.81
N HIS A 37 -9.08 6.52 8.16
CA HIS A 37 -8.71 5.16 8.56
C HIS A 37 -7.81 4.58 7.49
N ARG A 38 -6.56 4.30 7.84
CA ARG A 38 -5.62 3.52 7.02
C ARG A 38 -5.52 2.11 7.57
N GLN A 39 -5.81 1.13 6.73
CA GLN A 39 -5.57 -0.28 6.99
C GLN A 39 -4.50 -0.79 6.04
N ILE A 40 -3.59 -1.62 6.56
CA ILE A 40 -2.52 -2.25 5.78
C ILE A 40 -2.55 -3.74 6.10
N MET A 41 -2.88 -4.55 5.10
CA MET A 41 -2.79 -6.00 5.20
C MET A 41 -1.46 -6.46 4.61
N PHE A 42 -0.64 -7.15 5.41
CA PHE A 42 0.56 -7.81 4.92
C PHE A 42 0.26 -9.29 4.65
N VAL A 43 0.12 -9.64 3.37
CA VAL A 43 -0.07 -11.02 2.94
C VAL A 43 1.30 -11.68 2.82
N LYS A 44 1.51 -12.75 3.58
CA LYS A 44 2.80 -13.42 3.69
C LYS A 44 2.71 -14.88 3.32
N ASP A 45 3.69 -15.35 2.58
CA ASP A 45 3.94 -16.78 2.49
C ASP A 45 4.77 -17.28 3.69
N VAL A 46 4.72 -18.58 3.95
CA VAL A 46 5.58 -19.22 4.94
C VAL A 46 7.02 -19.26 4.45
N ASP A 47 7.23 -19.41 3.14
CA ASP A 47 8.52 -19.21 2.51
C ASP A 47 8.79 -17.70 2.37
N PRO A 48 9.87 -17.16 2.97
CA PRO A 48 10.24 -15.77 2.75
C PRO A 48 10.55 -15.42 1.28
N LYS A 49 10.77 -16.41 0.42
CA LYS A 49 10.92 -16.24 -1.04
C LYS A 49 9.60 -16.37 -1.81
N GLY A 50 8.52 -16.77 -1.15
CA GLY A 50 7.19 -16.81 -1.75
C GLY A 50 6.58 -15.41 -1.93
N PRO A 51 5.34 -15.33 -2.45
CA PRO A 51 4.62 -14.07 -2.60
C PRO A 51 4.39 -13.39 -1.24
N ASN A 52 5.01 -12.23 -1.06
CA ASN A 52 4.89 -11.39 0.13
C ASN A 52 4.59 -9.95 -0.31
N TYR A 53 3.41 -9.43 0.03
CA TYR A 53 2.95 -8.15 -0.52
C TYR A 53 1.96 -7.45 0.40
N PHE A 54 1.74 -6.16 0.16
CA PHE A 54 0.83 -5.36 0.97
C PHE A 54 -0.43 -4.99 0.19
N VAL A 55 -1.56 -4.92 0.89
CA VAL A 55 -2.75 -4.21 0.42
C VAL A 55 -3.00 -3.04 1.36
N VAL A 56 -3.00 -1.84 0.80
CA VAL A 56 -3.21 -0.59 1.52
C VAL A 56 -4.60 -0.07 1.19
N ARG A 57 -5.40 0.19 2.22
CA ARG A 57 -6.72 0.80 2.10
C ARG A 57 -6.77 2.07 2.95
N ASP A 58 -7.17 3.16 2.32
CA ASP A 58 -7.60 4.37 3.02
C ASP A 58 -9.10 4.57 2.87
N SER A 59 -9.77 4.77 4.00
CA SER A 59 -11.20 5.10 4.07
C SER A 59 -11.40 6.40 4.82
N PHE A 60 -12.41 7.16 4.44
CA PHE A 60 -12.76 8.45 5.05
C PHE A 60 -14.19 8.41 5.59
N GLY A 61 -14.36 8.84 6.84
CA GLY A 61 -15.65 8.98 7.52
C GLY A 61 -15.91 10.41 8.00
N GLY A 62 -17.09 10.63 8.60
CA GLY A 62 -17.51 11.95 9.06
C GLY A 62 -17.99 12.84 7.92
N LYS A 63 -17.50 14.09 7.85
CA LYS A 63 -17.89 15.07 6.81
C LYS A 63 -16.66 15.53 6.02
N PRO A 64 -16.02 14.66 5.22
CA PRO A 64 -14.92 15.06 4.36
C PRO A 64 -15.40 16.17 3.41
N SER A 65 -14.64 17.27 3.31
CA SER A 65 -15.01 18.47 2.55
C SER A 65 -13.99 18.92 1.52
N LYS A 66 -12.79 18.31 1.53
CA LYS A 66 -11.69 18.63 0.62
C LYS A 66 -11.22 17.36 -0.08
N PRO A 67 -10.75 17.46 -1.34
CA PRO A 67 -10.10 16.34 -2.01
C PRO A 67 -8.86 15.89 -1.23
N THR A 68 -8.46 14.65 -1.42
CA THR A 68 -7.27 14.07 -0.83
C THR A 68 -6.33 13.59 -1.92
N ASP A 69 -5.06 13.42 -1.56
CA ASP A 69 -4.06 12.79 -2.40
C ASP A 69 -3.38 11.67 -1.59
N ASP A 70 -3.14 10.51 -2.20
CA ASP A 70 -2.29 9.46 -1.64
C ASP A 70 -1.05 9.29 -2.53
N THR A 71 0.14 9.45 -1.95
CA THR A 71 1.40 9.48 -2.69
C THR A 71 2.33 8.37 -2.24
N PHE A 72 2.71 7.51 -3.17
CA PHE A 72 3.69 6.45 -2.98
C PHE A 72 5.01 6.83 -3.62
N TRP A 73 6.12 6.54 -2.95
CA TRP A 73 7.48 6.82 -3.42
C TRP A 73 8.26 5.51 -3.53
N PHE A 74 8.90 5.30 -4.67
CA PHE A 74 9.62 4.08 -4.99
C PHE A 74 11.04 4.39 -5.41
N LEU A 75 12.01 3.67 -4.84
CA LEU A 75 13.42 3.77 -5.23
C LEU A 75 13.63 3.06 -6.57
N ALA A 76 13.44 3.80 -7.67
CA ALA A 76 13.30 3.24 -9.01
C ALA A 76 14.00 4.08 -10.09
N THR A 77 14.46 3.42 -11.15
CA THR A 77 15.08 4.02 -12.34
C THR A 77 14.06 4.37 -13.42
N GLY A 78 12.94 3.66 -13.46
CA GLY A 78 11.88 3.85 -14.45
C GLY A 78 10.52 3.39 -13.95
N MET A 79 9.48 3.76 -14.71
CA MET A 79 8.11 3.31 -14.47
C MET A 79 7.44 3.05 -15.82
N THR A 80 6.75 1.92 -15.92
CA THR A 80 5.85 1.61 -17.04
C THR A 80 4.44 1.36 -16.51
N ARG A 81 3.45 1.46 -17.39
CA ARG A 81 2.04 1.30 -17.03
C ARG A 81 1.34 0.39 -18.02
N GLU A 82 0.56 -0.54 -17.48
CA GLU A 82 -0.39 -1.37 -18.23
C GLU A 82 -1.74 -1.36 -17.51
N GLY A 83 -2.74 -0.67 -18.07
CA GLY A 83 -4.04 -0.49 -17.41
C GLY A 83 -3.91 0.21 -16.06
N ASP A 84 -4.28 -0.47 -14.98
CA ASP A 84 -4.19 0.01 -13.60
C ASP A 84 -2.97 -0.55 -12.84
N ILE A 85 -2.04 -1.19 -13.55
CA ILE A 85 -0.79 -1.71 -13.00
C ILE A 85 0.36 -0.78 -13.39
N PHE A 86 1.14 -0.36 -12.39
CA PHE A 86 2.32 0.47 -12.55
C PHE A 86 3.53 -0.33 -12.10
N HIS A 87 4.41 -0.63 -13.03
CA HIS A 87 5.64 -1.36 -12.79
C HIS A 87 6.80 -0.36 -12.60
N PHE A 88 7.43 -0.39 -11.43
CA PHE A 88 8.61 0.40 -11.10
C PHE A 88 9.86 -0.48 -11.17
N ASP A 89 10.75 -0.12 -12.09
CA ASP A 89 12.07 -0.76 -12.25
C ASP A 89 12.97 -0.30 -11.11
N GLY A 90 13.25 -1.18 -10.15
CA GLY A 90 13.95 -0.84 -8.91
C GLY A 90 15.42 -0.50 -9.13
N GLN A 91 16.00 0.38 -8.31
CA GLN A 91 17.47 0.60 -8.36
C GLN A 91 18.30 -0.57 -7.82
N LEU A 92 17.65 -1.47 -7.09
CA LEU A 92 18.21 -2.69 -6.52
C LEU A 92 17.53 -3.91 -7.19
N PRO A 93 17.83 -5.16 -6.78
CA PRO A 93 17.27 -6.36 -7.42
C PRO A 93 15.74 -6.53 -7.31
N VAL A 94 15.07 -5.65 -6.57
CA VAL A 94 13.64 -5.73 -6.29
C VAL A 94 12.92 -4.65 -7.08
N ASP A 95 12.00 -5.08 -7.92
CA ASP A 95 11.00 -4.24 -8.55
C ASP A 95 9.77 -4.09 -7.66
N MET A 96 8.93 -3.10 -7.99
CA MET A 96 7.62 -2.95 -7.38
C MET A 96 6.55 -2.92 -8.46
N ASP A 97 5.61 -3.85 -8.39
CA ASP A 97 4.35 -3.75 -9.13
C ASP A 97 3.29 -3.13 -8.21
N VAL A 98 2.65 -2.08 -8.69
CA VAL A 98 1.62 -1.34 -7.97
C VAL A 98 0.31 -1.47 -8.73
N PHE A 99 -0.64 -2.20 -8.18
CA PHE A 99 -1.99 -2.27 -8.74
C PHE A 99 -2.91 -1.29 -8.01
N VAL A 100 -3.48 -0.35 -8.76
CA VAL A 100 -4.41 0.65 -8.24
C VAL A 100 -5.84 0.15 -8.42
N ASN A 101 -6.42 -0.41 -7.35
CA ASN A 101 -7.80 -0.89 -7.37
C ASN A 101 -8.82 0.25 -7.23
N SER A 102 -8.51 1.25 -6.39
CA SER A 102 -9.34 2.44 -6.23
C SER A 102 -8.47 3.70 -6.06
N PRO A 103 -8.71 4.77 -6.84
CA PRO A 103 -9.72 4.87 -7.91
C PRO A 103 -9.38 3.99 -9.13
N ALA A 104 -10.37 3.24 -9.64
CA ALA A 104 -10.19 2.46 -10.87
C ALA A 104 -10.00 3.39 -12.09
N GLY A 105 -9.14 3.01 -13.03
CA GLY A 105 -8.84 3.83 -14.21
C GLY A 105 -8.12 5.15 -13.90
N ALA A 106 -7.51 5.27 -12.71
CA ALA A 106 -6.83 6.49 -12.27
C ALA A 106 -5.83 7.00 -13.31
N GLN A 107 -5.64 8.32 -13.35
CA GLN A 107 -4.55 8.96 -14.09
C GLN A 107 -3.65 9.66 -13.08
N PRO A 108 -2.74 8.92 -12.40
CA PRO A 108 -1.96 9.47 -11.30
C PRO A 108 -0.99 10.53 -11.80
N GLU A 109 -0.71 11.52 -10.95
CA GLU A 109 0.45 12.37 -11.16
C GLU A 109 1.71 11.59 -10.85
N THR A 110 2.71 11.69 -11.72
CA THR A 110 4.00 11.04 -11.53
C THR A 110 5.12 12.04 -11.60
N GLY A 111 6.21 11.78 -10.89
CA GLY A 111 7.40 12.59 -10.99
C GLY A 111 8.59 11.93 -10.32
N LYS A 112 9.69 12.66 -10.30
CA LYS A 112 10.98 12.17 -9.85
C LYS A 112 11.60 13.17 -8.89
N PHE A 113 12.07 12.67 -7.76
CA PHE A 113 12.92 13.39 -6.83
C PHE A 113 14.16 12.56 -6.56
N GLY A 114 15.32 13.17 -6.39
CA GLY A 114 16.51 12.40 -6.03
C GLY A 114 17.71 13.30 -5.79
N HIS A 115 18.64 12.81 -4.99
CA HIS A 115 19.93 13.43 -4.78
C HIS A 115 21.04 12.49 -5.26
N VAL A 116 22.08 13.09 -5.83
CA VAL A 116 23.35 12.42 -6.04
C VAL A 116 24.19 12.73 -4.83
N GLN A 117 24.52 11.71 -4.03
CA GLN A 117 25.48 11.90 -2.94
C GLN A 117 26.86 12.12 -3.55
N GLN A 118 27.62 13.08 -3.00
CA GLN A 118 29.04 13.21 -3.34
C GLN A 118 29.75 11.88 -3.10
N PRO A 119 30.83 11.56 -3.84
CA PRO A 119 31.57 10.32 -3.65
C PRO A 119 32.00 10.20 -2.19
N TYR A 120 31.33 9.35 -1.43
CA TYR A 120 31.63 9.09 -0.05
C TYR A 120 32.04 7.64 0.05
N GLY A 121 33.34 7.39 0.03
CA GLY A 121 33.87 6.05 0.20
C GLY A 121 33.63 5.57 1.62
N ARG A 122 32.54 4.82 1.86
CA ARG A 122 32.44 4.06 3.11
C ARG A 122 33.41 2.90 3.03
N MET A 123 34.13 2.66 4.12
CA MET A 123 35.02 1.50 4.27
C MET A 123 34.23 0.17 4.30
N THR A 124 32.91 0.22 4.49
CA THR A 124 31.99 -0.93 4.51
C THR A 124 30.60 -0.56 3.99
N GLY A 125 29.90 -1.50 3.35
CA GLY A 125 28.46 -1.37 3.01
C GLY A 125 28.11 -0.79 1.64
N ASP A 126 29.09 -0.58 0.75
CA ASP A 126 28.84 -0.31 -0.67
C ASP A 126 28.92 -1.63 -1.45
N ASP A 127 27.80 -2.08 -2.01
CA ASP A 127 27.84 -3.12 -3.03
C ASP A 127 28.20 -2.47 -4.38
N LEU A 128 29.44 -2.69 -4.81
CA LEU A 128 29.97 -2.14 -6.07
C LEU A 128 29.17 -2.61 -7.29
N LYS A 129 28.39 -3.70 -7.18
CA LYS A 129 27.45 -4.11 -8.22
C LYS A 129 26.41 -3.03 -8.52
N TYR A 130 25.91 -2.34 -7.49
CA TYR A 130 24.89 -1.29 -7.62
C TYR A 130 25.48 0.13 -7.56
N TYR A 131 26.70 0.29 -7.02
CA TYR A 131 27.38 1.58 -6.91
C TYR A 131 28.83 1.53 -7.42
N PRO A 132 29.07 1.24 -8.72
CA PRO A 132 30.40 0.95 -9.25
C PRO A 132 31.40 2.11 -9.11
N ASN A 133 30.91 3.35 -9.10
CA ASN A 133 31.74 4.56 -8.97
C ASN A 133 31.80 5.11 -7.54
N LYS A 134 31.30 4.38 -6.54
CA LYS A 134 31.10 4.86 -5.15
C LYS A 134 30.27 6.15 -5.06
N VAL A 135 29.49 6.43 -6.10
CA VAL A 135 28.50 7.50 -6.15
C VAL A 135 27.16 6.85 -5.88
N ARG A 136 26.56 7.19 -4.74
CA ARG A 136 25.20 6.76 -4.43
C ARG A 136 24.21 7.70 -5.08
N ARG A 137 23.29 7.12 -5.83
CA ARG A 137 22.13 7.80 -6.40
C ARG A 137 20.89 7.18 -5.76
N GLU A 138 20.02 8.03 -5.25
CA GLU A 138 18.75 7.61 -4.67
C GLU A 138 17.64 8.35 -5.41
N ASP A 139 17.33 7.89 -6.61
CA ASP A 139 16.19 8.41 -7.36
C ASP A 139 14.89 7.82 -6.82
N GLN A 140 13.94 8.65 -6.45
CA GLN A 140 12.61 8.23 -6.07
C GLN A 140 11.62 8.68 -7.14
N LEU A 141 10.88 7.73 -7.68
CA LEU A 141 9.72 8.01 -8.52
C LEU A 141 8.48 7.99 -7.63
N PHE A 142 7.57 8.94 -7.84
CA PHE A 142 6.30 8.94 -7.13
C PHE A 142 5.12 8.63 -8.03
N LEU A 143 4.10 8.03 -7.41
CA LEU A 143 2.76 7.86 -7.94
C LEU A 143 1.79 8.53 -6.97
N ARG A 144 1.11 9.57 -7.42
CA ARG A 144 0.13 10.33 -6.63
C ARG A 144 -1.27 10.12 -7.18
N LEU A 145 -2.09 9.45 -6.40
CA LEU A 145 -3.52 9.27 -6.63
C LEU A 145 -4.28 10.45 -6.04
N LYS A 146 -5.40 10.80 -6.66
CA LYS A 146 -6.30 11.86 -6.19
C LYS A 146 -7.73 11.35 -6.13
N GLN A 147 -8.47 11.76 -5.11
CA GLN A 147 -9.90 11.49 -4.96
C GLN A 147 -10.62 12.76 -4.52
N PRO A 148 -11.90 12.94 -4.91
CA PRO A 148 -12.75 13.96 -4.31
C PRO A 148 -12.93 13.68 -2.81
N ALA A 149 -13.53 14.65 -2.11
CA ALA A 149 -13.81 14.54 -0.70
C ALA A 149 -14.56 13.23 -0.37
N GLY A 150 -13.97 12.41 0.51
CA GLY A 150 -14.55 11.16 0.96
C GLY A 150 -14.23 9.94 0.10
N GLY A 151 -13.63 10.11 -1.09
CA GLY A 151 -13.17 8.99 -1.90
C GLY A 151 -11.97 8.30 -1.24
N GLY A 152 -12.02 6.97 -1.14
CA GLY A 152 -10.95 6.18 -0.56
C GLY A 152 -9.93 5.68 -1.59
N TYR A 153 -8.84 5.11 -1.10
CA TYR A 153 -7.79 4.47 -1.92
C TYR A 153 -7.68 2.99 -1.61
N CYS A 154 -7.41 2.16 -2.60
CA CYS A 154 -7.11 0.74 -2.42
C CYS A 154 -6.00 0.35 -3.40
N VAL A 155 -4.84 -0.03 -2.88
CA VAL A 155 -3.62 -0.26 -3.66
C VAL A 155 -2.94 -1.53 -3.20
N VAL A 156 -2.53 -2.38 -4.15
CA VAL A 156 -1.68 -3.55 -3.90
C VAL A 156 -0.23 -3.18 -4.22
N LEU A 157 0.69 -3.41 -3.28
CA LEU A 157 2.12 -3.20 -3.42
C LEU A 157 2.82 -4.56 -3.42
N TYR A 158 3.23 -5.01 -4.61
CA TYR A 158 3.82 -6.32 -4.84
C TYR A 158 5.31 -6.20 -5.17
N PRO A 159 6.21 -6.35 -4.18
CA PRO A 159 7.64 -6.41 -4.45
C PRO A 159 7.99 -7.74 -5.10
N ARG A 160 8.89 -7.73 -6.08
CA ARG A 160 9.36 -8.96 -6.74
C ARG A 160 10.82 -8.85 -7.19
N LEU A 161 11.56 -9.96 -7.14
CA LEU A 161 12.91 -10.00 -7.70
C LEU A 161 12.86 -9.94 -9.23
N LYS A 162 13.63 -9.01 -9.82
CA LYS A 162 13.70 -8.73 -11.26
C LYS A 162 13.76 -9.97 -12.16
N ASP A 163 14.66 -10.89 -11.81
CA ASP A 163 15.07 -12.00 -12.68
C ASP A 163 14.49 -13.36 -12.26
N VAL A 164 13.75 -13.41 -11.15
CA VAL A 164 13.33 -14.67 -10.51
C VAL A 164 11.83 -14.77 -10.36
N ASP A 165 11.20 -13.68 -9.94
CA ASP A 165 9.81 -13.71 -9.51
C ASP A 165 8.91 -13.18 -10.65
N PRO A 166 7.94 -13.97 -11.13
CA PRO A 166 7.01 -13.50 -12.15
C PRO A 166 6.05 -12.44 -11.56
N PRO A 167 5.46 -11.59 -12.41
CA PRO A 167 4.44 -10.64 -11.97
C PRO A 167 3.18 -11.39 -11.49
N ALA A 168 2.48 -10.82 -10.52
CA ALA A 168 1.15 -11.27 -10.16
C ALA A 168 0.10 -10.72 -11.15
N ALA A 169 -1.03 -11.40 -11.27
CA ALA A 169 -2.19 -10.88 -11.97
C ALA A 169 -3.21 -10.34 -10.97
N TYR A 170 -3.86 -9.22 -11.32
CA TYR A 170 -4.78 -8.53 -10.43
C TYR A 170 -6.16 -8.42 -11.05
N THR A 171 -7.20 -8.46 -10.23
CA THR A 171 -8.56 -8.16 -10.68
C THR A 171 -9.28 -7.37 -9.59
N SER A 172 -9.91 -6.26 -9.99
CA SER A 172 -10.78 -5.52 -9.09
C SER A 172 -12.05 -6.32 -8.81
N LEU A 173 -12.40 -6.46 -7.54
CA LEU A 173 -13.67 -7.05 -7.10
C LEU A 173 -14.61 -5.97 -6.53
N GLY A 174 -14.39 -4.72 -6.93
CA GLY A 174 -15.02 -3.53 -6.37
C GLY A 174 -14.01 -2.65 -5.62
N GLU A 175 -14.50 -1.54 -5.05
CA GLU A 175 -13.63 -0.52 -4.43
C GLU A 175 -12.79 -1.05 -3.25
N HIS A 176 -13.30 -2.05 -2.54
CA HIS A 176 -12.78 -2.52 -1.26
C HIS A 176 -12.14 -3.92 -1.32
N ALA A 177 -12.17 -4.56 -2.49
CA ALA A 177 -11.74 -5.94 -2.62
C ALA A 177 -10.96 -6.18 -3.92
N VAL A 178 -9.96 -7.05 -3.82
CA VAL A 178 -9.07 -7.41 -4.91
C VAL A 178 -8.88 -8.92 -4.96
N LYS A 179 -8.73 -9.43 -6.18
CA LYS A 179 -8.17 -10.75 -6.45
C LYS A 179 -6.71 -10.58 -6.87
N VAL A 180 -5.82 -11.35 -6.27
CA VAL A 180 -4.40 -11.41 -6.62
C VAL A 180 -4.03 -12.85 -6.94
N VAL A 181 -3.61 -13.10 -8.17
CA VAL A 181 -3.12 -14.42 -8.60
C VAL A 181 -1.60 -14.37 -8.64
N THR A 182 -0.98 -15.20 -7.82
CA THR A 182 0.48 -15.37 -7.71
C THR A 182 0.85 -16.78 -8.20
N PRO A 183 2.14 -17.10 -8.35
CA PRO A 183 2.57 -18.46 -8.71
C PRO A 183 2.17 -19.54 -7.72
N LEU A 184 1.90 -19.18 -6.45
CA LEU A 184 1.58 -20.16 -5.40
C LEU A 184 0.09 -20.19 -5.03
N SER A 185 -0.62 -19.09 -5.25
CA SER A 185 -1.96 -18.92 -4.69
C SER A 185 -2.81 -17.92 -5.46
N THR A 186 -4.12 -18.13 -5.39
CA THR A 186 -5.13 -17.13 -5.71
C THR A 186 -5.71 -16.57 -4.43
N ASP A 187 -5.49 -15.28 -4.20
CA ASP A 187 -5.88 -14.57 -3.00
C ASP A 187 -7.07 -13.65 -3.30
N TYR A 188 -8.09 -13.67 -2.43
CA TYR A 188 -9.25 -12.78 -2.44
C TYR A 188 -9.20 -11.98 -1.14
N LEU A 189 -8.99 -10.68 -1.26
CA LEU A 189 -8.69 -9.80 -0.14
C LEU A 189 -9.76 -8.72 -0.08
N LEU A 190 -10.30 -8.48 1.10
CA LEU A 190 -11.25 -7.41 1.39
C LEU A 190 -10.70 -6.57 2.54
N LEU A 191 -10.61 -5.26 2.33
CA LEU A 191 -10.14 -4.31 3.33
C LEU A 191 -10.95 -3.02 3.25
N ASN A 192 -11.63 -2.68 4.34
CA ASN A 192 -12.42 -1.45 4.45
C ASN A 192 -12.65 -1.07 5.92
N ALA A 193 -12.83 0.21 6.21
CA ALA A 193 -13.10 0.65 7.60
C ALA A 193 -14.50 0.24 8.11
N PHE A 194 -15.40 -0.11 7.19
CA PHE A 194 -16.77 -0.54 7.48
C PHE A 194 -17.06 -1.86 6.77
N PRO A 195 -18.00 -2.68 7.27
CA PRO A 195 -18.38 -3.92 6.62
C PRO A 195 -18.68 -3.71 5.13
N ALA A 196 -18.02 -4.51 4.29
CA ALA A 196 -18.22 -4.55 2.86
C ALA A 196 -18.33 -6.01 2.42
N SER A 197 -18.77 -6.22 1.18
CA SER A 197 -18.91 -7.55 0.60
C SER A 197 -18.27 -7.63 -0.78
N ALA A 198 -17.76 -8.80 -1.12
CA ALA A 198 -17.23 -9.12 -2.45
C ALA A 198 -17.53 -10.57 -2.81
N LYS A 199 -17.71 -10.84 -4.10
CA LYS A 199 -17.99 -12.19 -4.62
C LYS A 199 -17.26 -12.44 -5.93
N ALA A 200 -16.50 -13.54 -5.98
CA ALA A 200 -15.85 -14.02 -7.20
C ALA A 200 -15.48 -15.49 -7.07
N ASP A 201 -15.55 -16.26 -8.16
CA ASP A 201 -14.95 -17.61 -8.26
C ASP A 201 -15.32 -18.57 -7.11
N GLY A 202 -16.59 -18.55 -6.71
CA GLY A 202 -17.11 -19.37 -5.61
C GLY A 202 -16.58 -18.98 -4.23
N VAL A 203 -16.09 -17.74 -4.08
CA VAL A 203 -15.77 -17.09 -2.81
C VAL A 203 -16.74 -15.94 -2.62
N GLU A 204 -17.41 -15.93 -1.47
CA GLU A 204 -18.23 -14.82 -1.01
C GLU A 204 -17.66 -14.33 0.31
N ILE A 205 -17.37 -13.04 0.41
CA ILE A 205 -16.76 -12.43 1.58
C ILE A 205 -17.68 -11.31 2.05
N THR A 206 -17.92 -11.23 3.36
CA THR A 206 -18.46 -10.06 4.03
C THR A 206 -17.65 -9.82 5.30
N GLY A 207 -17.16 -8.61 5.51
CA GLY A 207 -16.34 -8.26 6.68
C GLY A 207 -15.61 -6.93 6.52
N ILE A 208 -14.59 -6.72 7.33
CA ILE A 208 -13.79 -5.48 7.41
C ILE A 208 -12.36 -5.71 6.91
N ALA A 209 -11.72 -6.79 7.35
CA ALA A 209 -10.34 -7.14 6.98
C ALA A 209 -10.20 -8.66 6.83
N VAL A 210 -10.45 -9.15 5.61
CA VAL A 210 -10.56 -10.59 5.33
C VAL A 210 -9.65 -10.99 4.18
N ALA A 211 -8.97 -12.12 4.33
CA ALA A 211 -8.20 -12.75 3.27
C ALA A 211 -8.65 -14.21 3.08
N VAL A 212 -8.91 -14.61 1.83
CA VAL A 212 -9.12 -16.01 1.43
C VAL A 212 -8.06 -16.36 0.42
N ARG A 213 -7.17 -17.29 0.75
CA ARG A 213 -6.06 -17.75 -0.10
C ARG A 213 -6.31 -19.17 -0.53
N LYS A 214 -6.32 -19.43 -1.83
CA LYS A 214 -6.48 -20.77 -2.42
C LYS A 214 -5.16 -21.20 -3.07
N TYR A 215 -4.62 -22.33 -2.64
CA TYR A 215 -3.38 -22.92 -3.16
C TYR A 215 -3.68 -24.03 -4.17
N GLU A 216 -2.73 -24.33 -5.05
CA GLU A 216 -2.90 -25.35 -6.10
C GLU A 216 -3.11 -26.77 -5.55
N ASP A 217 -2.55 -27.07 -4.38
CA ASP A 217 -2.72 -28.35 -3.68
C ASP A 217 -4.14 -28.54 -3.09
N GLY A 218 -5.02 -27.54 -3.27
CA GLY A 218 -6.38 -27.51 -2.75
C GLY A 218 -6.50 -27.00 -1.32
N THR A 219 -5.39 -26.58 -0.69
CA THR A 219 -5.40 -25.93 0.62
C THR A 219 -6.03 -24.54 0.51
N ILE A 220 -6.92 -24.21 1.45
CA ILE A 220 -7.55 -22.90 1.55
C ILE A 220 -7.29 -22.32 2.93
N HIS A 221 -6.72 -21.13 2.97
CA HIS A 221 -6.55 -20.35 4.19
C HIS A 221 -7.50 -19.18 4.20
N VAL A 222 -8.30 -19.06 5.26
CA VAL A 222 -9.19 -17.92 5.51
C VAL A 222 -8.71 -17.22 6.77
N THR A 223 -8.46 -15.92 6.69
CA THR A 223 -8.02 -15.10 7.82
C THR A 223 -8.98 -13.93 7.98
N ASN A 224 -9.42 -13.71 9.21
CA ASN A 224 -10.05 -12.46 9.64
C ASN A 224 -9.10 -11.74 10.58
N SER A 225 -8.82 -10.47 10.31
CA SER A 225 -7.95 -9.67 11.17
C SER A 225 -8.73 -8.90 12.24
N GLU A 226 -9.97 -8.51 11.96
CA GLU A 226 -10.81 -7.74 12.88
C GLU A 226 -12.29 -7.79 12.48
N GLY A 227 -13.16 -7.34 13.40
CA GLY A 227 -14.59 -7.21 13.15
C GLY A 227 -15.31 -8.54 12.95
N ASP A 228 -16.58 -8.45 12.56
CA ASP A 228 -17.40 -9.60 12.20
C ASP A 228 -17.13 -10.00 10.75
N MET A 229 -17.14 -11.31 10.49
CA MET A 229 -16.87 -11.86 9.18
C MET A 229 -17.82 -13.02 8.86
N THR A 230 -18.23 -13.07 7.60
CA THR A 230 -18.84 -14.25 6.97
C THR A 230 -18.13 -14.53 5.65
N VAL A 231 -17.65 -15.76 5.46
CA VAL A 231 -17.05 -16.23 4.22
C VAL A 231 -17.72 -17.52 3.76
N ALA A 232 -18.19 -17.57 2.52
CA ALA A 232 -18.60 -18.81 1.88
C ALA A 232 -17.50 -19.25 0.89
N VAL A 233 -16.93 -20.44 1.09
CA VAL A 233 -15.88 -20.99 0.23
C VAL A 233 -15.85 -22.51 0.29
N ALA A 234 -15.62 -23.17 -0.85
CA ALA A 234 -15.51 -24.63 -0.93
C ALA A 234 -16.69 -25.39 -0.29
N GLY A 235 -17.91 -24.87 -0.47
CA GLY A 235 -19.13 -25.45 0.09
C GLY A 235 -19.28 -25.29 1.61
N LYS A 236 -18.39 -24.54 2.26
CA LYS A 236 -18.45 -24.23 3.70
C LYS A 236 -18.83 -22.78 3.93
N THR A 237 -19.52 -22.53 5.03
CA THR A 237 -19.77 -21.19 5.54
C THR A 237 -19.00 -20.99 6.83
N ILE A 238 -18.11 -20.00 6.84
CA ILE A 238 -17.29 -19.62 7.98
C ILE A 238 -17.87 -18.32 8.54
N THR A 239 -18.18 -18.29 9.82
CA THR A 239 -18.67 -17.08 10.51
C THR A 239 -17.85 -16.85 11.77
N GLY A 240 -17.54 -15.62 12.09
CA GLY A 240 -16.79 -15.32 13.29
C GLY A 240 -16.65 -13.84 13.57
N SER A 241 -16.01 -13.53 14.69
CA SER A 241 -15.75 -12.18 15.16
C SER A 241 -14.34 -12.08 15.73
N GLY A 242 -13.67 -10.94 15.52
CA GLY A 242 -12.29 -10.73 15.98
C GLY A 242 -11.27 -11.50 15.13
N ALA A 243 -10.03 -11.55 15.59
CA ALA A 243 -8.95 -12.13 14.80
C ALA A 243 -8.97 -13.68 14.85
N PHE A 244 -9.01 -14.34 13.70
CA PHE A 244 -8.93 -15.79 13.60
C PHE A 244 -8.44 -16.25 12.22
N SER A 245 -8.08 -17.52 12.13
CA SER A 245 -7.74 -18.20 10.88
C SER A 245 -8.41 -19.56 10.80
N VAL A 246 -8.76 -19.98 9.59
CA VAL A 246 -9.28 -21.29 9.25
C VAL A 246 -8.45 -21.85 8.11
N THR A 247 -7.97 -23.07 8.26
CA THR A 247 -7.30 -23.83 7.20
C THR A 247 -8.19 -24.99 6.78
N ILE A 248 -8.42 -25.15 5.48
CA ILE A 248 -9.15 -26.26 4.89
C ILE A 248 -8.21 -27.02 3.97
N THR A 249 -7.93 -28.29 4.28
CA THR A 249 -7.08 -29.17 3.45
C THR A 249 -7.74 -30.52 3.30
N GLY A 250 -8.04 -30.94 2.07
CA GLY A 250 -8.71 -32.23 1.82
C GLY A 250 -10.04 -32.40 2.57
N GLY A 251 -10.77 -31.31 2.82
CA GLY A 251 -12.02 -31.31 3.58
C GLY A 251 -11.87 -31.26 5.11
N LYS A 252 -10.66 -31.50 5.65
CA LYS A 252 -10.34 -31.29 7.07
C LYS A 252 -10.31 -29.79 7.36
N VAL A 253 -10.89 -29.39 8.48
CA VAL A 253 -10.95 -28.00 8.94
C VAL A 253 -10.12 -27.86 10.21
N GLU A 254 -9.23 -26.88 10.22
CA GLU A 254 -8.48 -26.45 11.40
C GLU A 254 -8.75 -24.97 11.66
N THR A 255 -9.00 -24.61 12.91
CA THR A 255 -9.34 -23.22 13.29
C THR A 255 -8.39 -22.73 14.38
N LYS A 256 -8.01 -21.46 14.32
CA LYS A 256 -7.22 -20.80 15.35
C LYS A 256 -7.71 -19.38 15.58
N THR A 257 -8.00 -19.02 16.83
CA THR A 257 -8.36 -17.65 17.22
C THR A 257 -7.15 -16.91 17.77
N PHE A 258 -7.17 -15.59 17.67
CA PHE A 258 -6.13 -14.70 18.17
C PHE A 258 -6.76 -13.60 19.02
N GLY A 259 -6.33 -13.49 20.27
CA GLY A 259 -6.86 -12.49 21.20
C GLY A 259 -8.11 -12.94 21.96
N GLU A 260 -8.43 -12.19 23.00
CA GLU A 260 -9.57 -12.45 23.87
C GLU A 260 -10.89 -12.13 23.16
N GLY A 261 -11.90 -12.99 23.33
CA GLY A 261 -13.23 -12.79 22.74
C GLY A 261 -13.38 -13.15 21.26
N ALA A 262 -12.29 -13.50 20.56
CA ALA A 262 -12.35 -13.96 19.17
C ALA A 262 -13.06 -15.32 19.06
N LYS A 263 -13.91 -15.46 18.03
CA LYS A 263 -14.76 -16.65 17.82
C LYS A 263 -14.81 -17.00 16.34
N VAL A 264 -14.90 -18.30 16.05
CA VAL A 264 -15.07 -18.82 14.70
C VAL A 264 -15.91 -20.09 14.71
N GLU A 265 -16.82 -20.19 13.76
CA GLU A 265 -17.66 -21.36 13.50
C GLU A 265 -17.56 -21.70 12.01
N VAL A 266 -17.51 -23.00 11.69
CA VAL A 266 -17.46 -23.49 10.30
C VAL A 266 -18.60 -24.50 10.12
N LYS A 267 -19.47 -24.23 9.14
CA LYS A 267 -20.61 -25.07 8.74
C LYS A 267 -20.39 -25.65 7.36
#